data_AF-A0A5K0V4R6-F1
#
_entry.id   AF-A0A5K0V4R6-F1
#
_cell.length_a   1.000
_cell.length_b   1.000
_cell.length_c   1.000
_cell.angle_alpha   90.00
_cell.angle_beta   90.00
_cell.angle_gamma   90.00
#
_symmetry.space_group_name_H-M   'P 1'
#
loop_
_entity.id
_entity.type
_entity.pdbx_description
1 polymer ?
#
loop_
_entity_poly.entity_id
_entity_poly.type
_entity_poly.pdbx_seq_one_letter_code
_entity_poly.pdbx_strand_id
1 'polypeptide(L)' 'LLTSIVSIYNHLKIIKLLMAGRNEELTPYVQNYRRSPLRSNNSIELSMIICVVASTIPEISMNPLIVIVEDTLF' A
#
# COMPACT_ATOMS: atom_id res chain seq x y z
N LEU A 1 2.79 21.38 7.06
CA LEU A 1 2.25 20.75 8.29
C LEU A 1 0.73 20.54 8.21
N LEU A 2 -0.07 21.59 8.03
CA LEU A 2 -1.54 21.49 7.96
C LEU A 2 -2.05 20.59 6.82
N THR A 3 -1.47 20.70 5.62
CA THR A 3 -1.79 19.82 4.47
C THR A 3 -1.46 18.35 4.75
N SER A 4 -0.40 18.07 5.51
CA SER A 4 -0.03 16.72 5.94
C SER A 4 -1.06 16.15 6.94
N ILE A 5 -1.50 16.96 7.91
CA ILE A 5 -2.57 16.57 8.85
C ILE A 5 -3.86 16.22 8.10
N VAL A 6 -4.25 17.04 7.12
CA VAL A 6 -5.43 16.80 6.27
C VAL A 6 -5.27 15.52 5.43
N SER A 7 -4.08 15.29 4.86
CA SER A 7 -3.79 14.08 4.08
C SER A 7 -3.86 12.81 4.95
N ILE A 8 -3.24 12.83 6.14
CA ILE A 8 -3.28 11.71 7.09
C ILE A 8 -4.72 11.41 7.51
N TYR A 9 -5.52 12.44 7.80
CA TYR A 9 -6.93 12.26 8.14
C TYR A 9 -7.72 11.59 7.01
N ASN A 10 -7.50 12.00 5.76
CA ASN A 10 -8.16 11.40 4.61
C ASN A 10 -7.72 9.94 4.38
N HIS A 11 -6.45 9.61 4.59
CA HIS A 11 -5.99 8.22 4.51
C HIS A 11 -6.62 7.34 5.59
N LEU A 12 -6.67 7.81 6.84
CA LEU A 12 -7.31 7.07 7.93
C LEU A 12 -8.81 6.86 7.70
N LYS A 13 -9.48 7.83 7.08
CA LYS A 13 -10.91 7.71 6.72
C LYS A 13 -11.16 6.57 5.74
N ILE A 14 -10.32 6.40 4.73
CA ILE A 14 -10.42 5.31 3.74
C ILE A 14 -10.17 3.95 4.41
N ILE A 15 -9.14 3.85 5.25
CA ILE A 15 -8.81 2.60 5.97
C ILE A 15 -9.95 2.21 6.91
N LYS A 16 -10.52 3.17 7.64
CA LYS A 16 -11.67 2.93 8.53
C LYS A 16 -12.91 2.48 7.75
N LEU A 17 -13.18 3.08 6.59
CA LEU A 17 -14.28 2.68 5.72
C LEU A 17 -14.06 1.29 5.12
N LEU A 18 -12.82 0.94 4.76
CA LEU A 18 -12.45 -0.41 4.33
C LEU A 18 -12.63 -1.45 5.46
N MET A 19 -12.31 -1.08 6.71
CA MET A 19 -12.42 -1.97 7.86
C MET A 19 -13.86 -2.14 8.36
N ALA A 20 -14.68 -1.07 8.31
CA ALA A 20 -16.09 -1.07 8.72
C ALA A 20 -17.05 -1.57 7.61
N GLY A 21 -16.85 -1.14 6.36
CA GLY A 21 -17.62 -1.58 5.19
C GLY A 21 -17.42 -3.06 4.81
N ARG A 22 -16.55 -3.76 5.53
CA ARG A 22 -16.33 -5.20 5.42
C ARG A 22 -17.32 -6.03 6.23
N ASN A 23 -17.99 -5.44 7.21
CA ASN A 23 -18.80 -6.18 8.19
C ASN A 23 -20.32 -6.07 8.01
N GLU A 24 -20.86 -5.00 7.38
CA GLU A 24 -22.33 -4.78 7.42
C GLU A 24 -23.05 -4.51 6.08
N GLU A 25 -22.35 -4.23 4.96
CA GLU A 25 -23.03 -3.87 3.68
C GLU A 25 -22.37 -4.48 2.43
N LEU A 26 -21.83 -5.69 2.52
CA LEU A 26 -21.37 -6.42 1.34
C LEU A 26 -22.59 -6.94 0.56
N THR A 27 -23.18 -6.04 -0.22
CA THR A 27 -24.07 -6.40 -1.33
C THR A 27 -23.47 -7.59 -2.09
N PRO A 28 -24.29 -8.56 -2.53
CA PRO A 28 -23.82 -9.83 -3.11
C PRO A 28 -22.93 -9.66 -4.36
N TYR A 29 -22.91 -8.45 -4.93
CA TYR A 29 -22.07 -8.07 -6.05
C TYR A 29 -20.56 -8.03 -5.72
N VAL A 30 -20.16 -7.52 -4.55
CA VAL A 30 -18.74 -7.38 -4.17
C VAL A 30 -18.14 -8.73 -3.70
N GLN A 31 -18.99 -9.65 -3.23
CA GLN A 31 -18.56 -10.98 -2.79
C GLN A 31 -18.06 -11.84 -3.95
N ASN A 32 -18.64 -11.67 -5.15
CA ASN A 32 -18.20 -12.36 -6.37
C ASN A 32 -16.86 -11.83 -6.90
N TYR A 33 -16.51 -10.56 -6.65
CA TYR A 33 -15.20 -9.99 -7.01
C TYR A 33 -14.07 -10.60 -6.18
N ARG A 34 -14.28 -10.78 -4.86
CA ARG A 34 -13.30 -11.36 -3.92
C ARG A 34 -13.02 -12.84 -4.18
N ARG A 35 -13.94 -13.56 -4.83
CA ARG A 35 -13.75 -14.95 -5.25
C ARG A 35 -13.05 -15.07 -6.60
N SER A 36 -12.30 -14.05 -7.01
CA SER A 36 -11.30 -14.22 -8.06
C SER A 36 -10.06 -14.87 -7.44
N PRO A 37 -9.44 -15.86 -8.10
CA PRO A 37 -8.36 -16.61 -7.50
C PRO A 37 -7.22 -15.65 -7.16
N LEU A 38 -6.81 -15.65 -5.89
CA LEU A 38 -5.62 -15.03 -5.30
C LEU A 38 -4.32 -15.67 -5.85
N ARG A 39 -4.35 -16.05 -7.13
CA ARG A 39 -3.28 -16.72 -7.84
C ARG A 39 -3.32 -16.20 -9.26
N SER A 40 -3.12 -14.88 -9.35
CA SER A 40 -2.71 -14.32 -10.62
C SER A 40 -1.23 -14.67 -10.74
N ASN A 41 -0.88 -15.62 -11.60
CA ASN A 41 0.52 -15.91 -11.93
C ASN A 41 1.12 -14.76 -12.78
N ASN A 42 0.84 -13.51 -12.39
CA ASN A 42 1.05 -12.32 -13.18
C ASN A 42 2.05 -11.42 -12.45
N SER A 43 2.92 -10.78 -13.24
CA SER A 43 3.92 -9.81 -12.80
C SER A 43 3.37 -8.72 -11.88
N ILE A 44 2.07 -8.44 -11.91
CA ILE A 44 1.38 -7.43 -11.11
C ILE A 44 1.37 -7.81 -9.62
N GLU A 45 1.06 -9.05 -9.28
CA GLU A 45 1.01 -9.51 -7.87
C GLU A 45 2.43 -9.56 -7.28
N LEU A 46 3.39 -10.04 -8.07
CA LEU A 46 4.81 -9.99 -7.73
C LEU A 46 5.29 -8.55 -7.55
N SER A 47 4.91 -7.65 -8.45
CA SER A 47 5.25 -6.22 -8.37
C SER A 47 4.63 -5.55 -7.14
N MET A 48 3.42 -5.93 -6.73
CA MET A 48 2.83 -5.44 -5.48
C MET A 48 3.65 -5.89 -4.27
N ILE A 49 4.05 -7.16 -4.22
CA ILE A 49 4.85 -7.70 -3.11
C ILE A 49 6.24 -7.03 -3.08
N ILE A 50 6.91 -6.94 -4.22
CA ILE A 50 8.22 -6.27 -4.34
C ILE A 50 8.11 -4.80 -3.93
N CYS A 51 7.04 -4.10 -4.33
CA CYS A 51 6.82 -2.70 -3.94
C CYS A 51 6.61 -2.55 -2.43
N VAL A 52 5.85 -3.44 -1.80
CA VAL A 52 5.64 -3.42 -0.34
C VAL A 52 6.96 -3.65 0.40
N VAL A 53 7.75 -4.63 -0.04
CA VAL A 53 9.06 -4.95 0.56
C VAL A 53 10.06 -3.81 0.32
N ALA A 54 10.13 -3.26 -0.89
CA ALA A 54 10.98 -2.12 -1.22
C ALA A 54 10.53 -0.81 -0.55
N SER A 55 9.29 -0.72 -0.07
CA SER A 55 8.81 0.45 0.69
C SER A 55 9.12 0.35 2.19
N THR A 56 9.24 -0.87 2.74
CA THR A 56 9.56 -1.09 4.15
C THR A 56 11.06 -1.22 4.42
N ILE A 57 11.85 -1.72 3.47
CA ILE A 57 13.32 -1.84 3.59
C ILE A 57 14.03 -0.48 3.82
N PRO A 58 13.69 0.60 3.10
CA PRO A 58 14.31 1.91 3.29
C PRO A 58 14.07 2.47 4.68
N GLU A 59 12.94 2.14 5.29
CA GLU A 59 12.55 2.67 6.61
C GLU A 59 13.48 2.18 7.72
N ILE A 60 14.02 0.96 7.57
CA ILE A 60 15.02 0.37 8.50
C ILE A 60 16.46 0.71 8.06
N SER A 61 16.66 0.89 6.75
CA SER A 61 17.96 1.11 6.12
C SER A 61 17.98 2.46 5.39
N MET A 62 17.64 3.54 6.09
CA MET A 62 17.74 4.90 5.53
C MET A 62 19.21 5.27 5.25
N ASN A 63 20.14 4.67 5.99
CA ASN A 63 21.56 5.01 5.94
C ASN A 63 22.25 4.65 4.61
N PRO A 64 22.03 3.45 4.01
CA PRO A 64 22.67 3.10 2.74
C PRO A 64 22.01 3.73 1.50
N LEU A 65 20.70 4.03 1.54
CA LEU A 65 20.00 4.61 0.38
C LEU A 65 20.39 6.07 0.12
N ILE A 66 20.57 6.87 1.18
CA ILE A 66 21.04 8.25 1.05
C ILE A 66 22.45 8.28 0.46
N VAL A 67 23.33 7.40 0.95
CA VAL A 67 24.71 7.27 0.45
C VAL A 67 24.75 6.88 -1.03
N ILE A 68 23.89 5.96 -1.48
CA ILE A 68 23.84 5.54 -2.89
C ILE A 68 23.33 6.67 -3.80
N VAL A 69 22.31 7.41 -3.37
CA VAL A 69 21.76 8.54 -4.14
C VAL A 69 22.76 9.68 -4.25
N GLU A 70 23.54 9.94 -3.20
CA GLU A 70 24.60 10.95 -3.19
C GLU A 70 25.75 10.56 -4.14
N ASP A 71 26.14 9.28 -4.19
CA ASP A 71 27.21 8.77 -5.06
C ASP A 71 26.82 8.72 -6.55
N THR A 72 25.52 8.66 -6.86
CA THR A 72 25.02 8.68 -8.26
C THR A 72 24.67 10.07 -8.79
N LEU A 73 24.51 11.07 -7.92
CA LEU A 73 24.20 12.45 -8.30
C LEU A 73 25.42 13.37 -8.42
N PHE A 74 26.60 12.93 -7.95
CA PHE A 74 27.85 13.69 -8.01
C PHE A 74 28.74 13.32 -9.20
#